data_AF-A0A5N5LG98-F1
#
_entry.id   AF-A0A5N5LG98-F1
#
_cell.length_a   1.000
_cell.length_b   1.000
_cell.length_c   1.000
_cell.angle_alpha   90.00
_cell.angle_beta   90.00
_cell.angle_gamma   90.00
#
_symmetry.space_group_name_H-M   'P 1'
#
loop_
_entity.id
_entity.type
_entity.pdbx_description
1 polymer ?
#
loop_
_entity_poly.entity_id
_entity_poly.type
_entity_poly.pdbx_seq_one_letter_code
_entity_poly.pdbx_strand_id
1 'polypeptide(L)'
;MSGFVRAKRVTDPLDDEAKARLVGTQLSYVSSGSEHSADDDDDLPCLSELVHGFLENEESDLTHEPVIGHESDSDRVDSVADCTDFVEDILRSGCKDSYRNLLSAHVSEAMEAFSCLRNQRPVLRRKVMSFLRDLGHNAAICKTKWESSGGGSLTAGGYEFIDVVQSKSSTLQNRYVVDLDFASQFEIARPTSQFLKLLHSLPRVFVGRSEDLKTIVRSISNAAKRSLKSRELSLPPWRKNRYMQNKWFGPYRRTVNPSPEITPSVDVVKCRCVGFDDTVNGRLFVRTR
;
A
#
# COMPACT_ATOMS: atom_id res chain seq x y z
N MET A 1 -35.21 -52.72 -19.94
CA MET A 1 -34.03 -52.87 -19.06
C MET A 1 -33.56 -51.47 -18.68
N SER A 2 -33.92 -51.00 -17.48
CA SER A 2 -33.48 -49.69 -16.98
C SER A 2 -32.05 -49.78 -16.48
N GLY A 3 -31.13 -49.02 -17.08
CA GLY A 3 -29.77 -48.84 -16.57
C GLY A 3 -29.78 -47.85 -15.41
N PHE A 4 -29.28 -48.26 -14.25
CA PHE A 4 -29.05 -47.35 -13.14
C PHE A 4 -27.82 -46.47 -13.44
N VAL A 5 -28.03 -45.17 -13.59
CA VAL A 5 -26.92 -44.19 -13.67
C VAL A 5 -26.51 -43.83 -12.25
N ARG A 6 -25.32 -44.27 -11.84
CA ARG A 6 -24.72 -43.91 -10.54
C ARG A 6 -24.32 -42.43 -10.56
N ALA A 7 -24.82 -41.65 -9.61
CA ALA A 7 -24.39 -40.26 -9.43
C ALA A 7 -22.93 -40.20 -8.95
N LYS A 8 -22.10 -39.43 -9.67
CA LYS A 8 -20.67 -39.20 -9.35
C LYS A 8 -20.54 -38.43 -8.03
N ARG A 9 -19.67 -38.89 -7.13
CA ARG A 9 -19.34 -38.23 -5.86
C ARG A 9 -17.98 -37.53 -5.98
N VAL A 10 -17.76 -36.50 -5.16
CA VAL A 10 -16.55 -35.66 -5.15
C VAL A 10 -15.26 -36.47 -4.91
N THR A 11 -15.35 -37.65 -4.31
CA THR A 11 -14.21 -38.55 -4.06
C THR A 11 -13.95 -39.55 -5.18
N ASP A 12 -14.74 -39.55 -6.26
CA ASP A 12 -14.55 -40.50 -7.35
C ASP A 12 -13.25 -40.15 -8.13
N PRO A 13 -12.41 -41.16 -8.47
CA PRO A 13 -11.22 -40.93 -9.28
C PRO A 13 -11.58 -40.31 -10.63
N LEU A 14 -10.76 -39.36 -11.09
CA LEU A 14 -10.90 -38.77 -12.41
C LEU A 14 -10.92 -39.87 -13.48
N ASP A 15 -11.85 -39.77 -14.42
CA ASP A 15 -11.86 -40.65 -15.58
C ASP A 15 -10.65 -40.38 -16.48
N ASP A 16 -10.27 -41.38 -17.28
CA ASP A 16 -9.02 -41.32 -18.04
C ASP A 16 -9.05 -40.25 -19.14
N GLU A 17 -10.24 -39.83 -19.57
CA GLU A 17 -10.44 -38.68 -20.47
C GLU A 17 -10.12 -37.35 -19.76
N ALA A 18 -10.55 -37.17 -18.51
CA ALA A 18 -10.19 -36.00 -17.70
C ALA A 18 -8.70 -35.99 -17.36
N LYS A 19 -8.09 -37.15 -17.08
CA LYS A 19 -6.64 -37.25 -16.85
C LYS A 19 -5.84 -36.89 -18.11
N ALA A 20 -6.29 -37.30 -19.29
CA ALA A 20 -5.64 -36.98 -20.56
C ALA A 20 -5.65 -35.48 -20.88
N ARG A 21 -6.67 -34.73 -20.43
CA ARG A 21 -6.70 -33.25 -20.51
C ARG A 21 -5.74 -32.57 -19.54
N LEU A 22 -5.38 -33.22 -18.44
CA LEU A 22 -4.48 -32.67 -17.41
C LEU A 22 -3.00 -32.92 -17.74
N VAL A 23 -2.68 -34.06 -18.36
CA VAL A 23 -1.30 -34.43 -18.72
C VAL A 23 -0.98 -33.90 -20.10
N GLY A 24 -0.63 -32.61 -20.16
CA GLY A 24 -0.26 -31.91 -21.38
C GLY A 24 0.96 -32.53 -22.07
N THR A 25 0.71 -33.23 -23.17
CA THR A 25 1.76 -33.60 -24.13
C THR A 25 1.80 -32.54 -25.23
N GLN A 26 2.76 -31.63 -25.08
CA GLN A 26 3.45 -30.84 -26.09
C GLN A 26 2.92 -30.96 -27.54
N LEU A 27 1.99 -30.08 -27.95
CA LEU A 27 1.83 -29.65 -29.35
C LEU A 27 0.89 -28.43 -29.46
N SER A 28 1.47 -27.34 -29.97
CA SER A 28 0.86 -26.20 -30.69
C SER A 28 -0.59 -25.86 -30.35
N TYR A 29 -0.78 -24.96 -29.38
CA TYR A 29 -2.03 -24.24 -29.25
C TYR A 29 -2.10 -23.17 -30.34
N VAL A 30 -2.78 -23.49 -31.44
CA VAL A 30 -3.25 -22.51 -32.42
C VAL A 30 -4.43 -21.79 -31.77
N SER A 31 -4.15 -20.66 -31.11
CA SER A 31 -5.18 -19.73 -30.65
C SER A 31 -5.58 -18.84 -31.82
N SER A 32 -6.83 -18.99 -32.25
CA SER A 32 -7.45 -18.24 -33.32
C SER A 32 -7.82 -16.82 -32.86
N GLY A 33 -7.08 -15.81 -33.36
CA GLY A 33 -7.57 -14.49 -33.76
C GLY A 33 -8.06 -13.48 -32.71
N SER A 34 -7.20 -12.51 -32.37
CA SER A 34 -7.55 -11.10 -32.60
C SER A 34 -6.32 -10.35 -33.08
N GLU A 35 -6.31 -9.96 -34.34
CA GLU A 35 -5.43 -8.94 -34.87
C GLU A 35 -5.90 -7.57 -34.37
N HIS A 36 -5.20 -7.02 -33.39
CA HIS A 36 -5.15 -5.57 -33.23
C HIS A 36 -3.69 -5.17 -33.33
N SER A 37 -3.46 -4.36 -34.36
CA SER A 37 -2.27 -3.61 -34.69
C SER A 37 -1.70 -2.89 -33.46
N ALA A 38 -0.36 -2.80 -33.46
CA ALA A 38 0.45 -2.02 -32.54
C ALA A 38 -0.16 -0.64 -32.22
N ASP A 39 -0.22 -0.33 -30.94
CA ASP A 39 0.44 0.86 -30.37
C ASP A 39 0.51 0.69 -28.84
N ASP A 40 1.76 0.71 -28.34
CA ASP A 40 2.26 0.89 -26.97
C ASP A 40 1.40 0.45 -25.77
N ASP A 41 1.79 -0.66 -25.11
CA ASP A 41 1.82 -0.82 -23.64
C ASP A 41 2.51 -2.15 -23.24
N ASP A 42 3.75 -2.36 -23.70
CA ASP A 42 4.62 -3.50 -23.32
C ASP A 42 5.53 -3.13 -22.14
N ASP A 43 4.98 -2.84 -20.96
CA ASP A 43 5.81 -2.49 -19.77
C ASP A 43 5.25 -3.02 -18.44
N LEU A 44 4.38 -4.04 -18.46
CA LEU A 44 3.94 -4.71 -17.23
C LEU A 44 4.78 -5.98 -16.99
N PRO A 45 5.63 -6.02 -15.94
CA PRO A 45 6.44 -7.19 -15.66
C PRO A 45 5.57 -8.39 -15.31
N CYS A 46 5.90 -9.56 -15.85
CA CYS A 46 5.17 -10.79 -15.55
C CYS A 46 5.32 -11.16 -14.07
N LEU A 47 4.33 -11.88 -13.51
CA LEU A 47 4.35 -12.25 -12.07
C LEU A 47 5.63 -13.00 -11.66
N SER A 48 6.20 -13.83 -12.54
CA SER A 48 7.46 -14.52 -12.27
C SER A 48 8.62 -13.55 -12.15
N GLU A 49 8.70 -12.51 -12.98
CA GLU A 49 9.77 -11.51 -12.93
C GLU A 49 9.69 -10.65 -11.65
N LEU A 50 8.48 -10.29 -11.21
CA LEU A 50 8.25 -9.63 -9.91
C LEU A 50 8.69 -10.50 -8.73
N VAL A 51 8.48 -11.82 -8.80
CA VAL A 51 8.89 -12.78 -7.76
C VAL A 51 10.40 -13.03 -7.80
N HIS A 52 11.01 -13.13 -8.97
CA HIS A 52 12.46 -13.30 -9.10
C HIS A 52 13.22 -12.05 -8.66
N GLY A 53 12.79 -10.86 -9.10
CA GLY A 53 13.35 -9.59 -8.62
C GLY A 53 13.17 -9.40 -7.10
N PHE A 54 12.17 -10.03 -6.48
CA PHE A 54 12.03 -10.05 -5.03
C PHE A 54 13.13 -10.88 -4.34
N LEU A 55 13.39 -12.10 -4.84
CA LEU A 55 14.34 -13.05 -4.24
C LEU A 55 15.80 -12.65 -4.46
N GLU A 56 16.13 -12.13 -5.65
CA GLU A 56 17.50 -11.75 -6.02
C GLU A 56 18.00 -10.51 -5.26
N ASN A 57 17.08 -9.64 -4.83
CA ASN A 57 17.40 -8.38 -4.18
C ASN A 57 17.68 -8.52 -2.66
N GLU A 58 17.62 -9.74 -2.11
CA GLU A 58 18.02 -10.02 -0.71
C GLU A 58 19.54 -10.27 -0.57
N GLU A 59 20.24 -10.65 -1.65
CA GLU A 59 21.69 -10.86 -1.69
C GLU A 59 22.49 -9.64 -2.19
N SER A 60 21.89 -8.77 -3.01
CA SER A 60 22.58 -7.67 -3.69
C SER A 60 22.62 -6.32 -2.95
N ASP A 61 22.12 -6.24 -1.71
CA ASP A 61 22.22 -5.03 -0.85
C ASP A 61 23.67 -4.76 -0.37
N LEU A 62 24.67 -5.42 -0.97
CA LEU A 62 26.10 -5.30 -0.67
C LEU A 62 26.93 -4.60 -1.77
N THR A 63 26.36 -4.19 -2.91
CA THR A 63 27.18 -3.57 -3.97
C THR A 63 26.48 -2.47 -4.78
N HIS A 64 26.93 -1.24 -4.51
CA HIS A 64 27.04 -0.06 -5.39
C HIS A 64 25.78 0.62 -5.98
N GLU A 65 25.42 1.76 -5.36
CA GLU A 65 24.81 2.91 -6.03
C GLU A 65 25.75 4.13 -5.89
N PRO A 66 26.06 4.91 -6.94
CA PRO A 66 26.91 6.09 -6.82
C PRO A 66 26.04 7.34 -6.59
N VAL A 67 25.80 7.70 -5.32
CA VAL A 67 25.32 9.05 -4.97
C VAL A 67 26.17 9.61 -3.84
N ILE A 68 26.76 10.77 -4.12
CA ILE A 68 27.68 11.51 -3.24
C ILE A 68 26.98 11.87 -1.93
N GLY A 69 27.41 11.20 -0.86
CA GLY A 69 27.14 11.53 0.53
C GLY A 69 27.81 10.48 1.39
N HIS A 70 28.81 10.87 2.18
CA HIS A 70 29.57 10.00 3.08
C HIS A 70 28.64 9.07 3.90
N GLU A 71 28.43 7.84 3.42
CA GLU A 71 27.87 6.74 4.19
C GLU A 71 29.06 6.03 4.81
N SER A 72 29.34 6.37 6.07
CA SER A 72 30.32 5.65 6.86
C SER A 72 29.77 4.26 7.13
N ASP A 73 30.22 3.32 6.31
CA ASP A 73 29.97 1.90 6.42
C ASP A 73 30.60 1.40 7.74
N SER A 74 29.78 1.41 8.78
CA SER A 74 30.09 0.80 10.05
C SER A 74 28.95 -0.15 10.35
N ASP A 75 29.23 -1.45 10.19
CA ASP A 75 28.47 -2.59 10.72
C ASP A 75 28.40 -2.55 12.27
N ARG A 76 28.13 -1.39 12.86
CA ARG A 76 27.59 -1.34 14.21
C ARG A 76 26.18 -1.88 14.08
N VAL A 77 26.03 -3.11 14.54
CA VAL A 77 24.75 -3.75 14.81
C VAL A 77 24.04 -2.88 15.85
N ASP A 78 23.40 -1.81 15.39
CA ASP A 78 22.60 -0.94 16.24
C ASP A 78 21.46 -1.83 16.76
N SER A 79 21.45 -2.06 18.07
CA SER A 79 20.52 -2.98 18.67
C SER A 79 19.10 -2.43 18.46
N VAL A 80 18.09 -3.30 18.41
CA VAL A 80 16.70 -2.81 18.31
C VAL A 80 16.32 -1.92 19.51
N ALA A 81 16.98 -2.13 20.66
CA ALA A 81 16.91 -1.23 21.80
C ALA A 81 17.39 0.19 21.45
N ASP A 82 18.58 0.33 20.87
CA ASP A 82 19.14 1.61 20.43
C ASP A 82 18.23 2.30 19.39
N CYS A 83 17.65 1.53 18.46
CA CYS A 83 16.66 2.04 17.53
C CYS A 83 15.36 2.52 18.20
N THR A 84 14.95 1.89 19.31
CA THR A 84 13.75 2.28 20.07
C THR A 84 14.00 3.59 20.80
N ASP A 85 15.11 3.69 21.51
CA ASP A 85 15.51 4.89 22.23
C ASP A 85 15.67 6.07 21.26
N PHE A 86 16.29 5.84 20.11
CA PHE A 86 16.44 6.86 19.07
C PHE A 86 15.10 7.36 18.51
N VAL A 87 14.14 6.46 18.23
CA VAL A 87 12.80 6.85 17.76
C VAL A 87 12.05 7.60 18.84
N GLU A 88 12.12 7.16 20.10
CA GLU A 88 11.53 7.88 21.23
C GLU A 88 12.14 9.26 21.42
N ASP A 89 13.44 9.41 21.24
CA ASP A 89 14.14 10.69 21.31
C ASP A 89 13.71 11.64 20.20
N ILE A 90 13.50 11.15 18.97
CA ILE A 90 12.93 11.97 17.89
C ILE A 90 11.53 12.44 18.27
N LEU A 91 10.65 11.52 18.70
CA LEU A 91 9.28 11.84 19.09
C LEU A 91 9.23 12.83 20.26
N ARG A 92 10.13 12.68 21.24
CA ARG A 92 10.28 13.57 22.39
C ARG A 92 10.83 14.92 21.97
N SER A 93 11.85 14.98 21.12
CA SER A 93 12.44 16.23 20.65
C SER A 93 11.43 17.09 19.89
N GLY A 94 10.50 16.46 19.18
CA GLY A 94 9.36 17.10 18.54
C GLY A 94 8.44 17.86 19.51
N CYS A 95 8.49 17.61 20.82
CA CYS A 95 7.72 18.38 21.80
C CYS A 95 8.18 19.84 21.94
N LYS A 96 9.39 20.16 21.46
CA LYS A 96 9.91 21.54 21.46
C LYS A 96 9.31 22.39 20.34
N ASP A 97 8.65 21.77 19.37
CA ASP A 97 7.97 22.46 18.28
C ASP A 97 6.56 22.87 18.71
N SER A 98 6.40 24.15 19.05
CA SER A 98 5.13 24.71 19.53
C SER A 98 4.01 24.58 18.51
N TYR A 99 4.30 24.71 17.20
CA TYR A 99 3.29 24.57 16.17
C TYR A 99 2.89 23.11 15.97
N ARG A 100 3.85 22.19 16.00
CA ARG A 100 3.55 20.76 15.99
C ARG A 100 2.61 20.38 17.15
N ASN A 101 2.86 20.88 18.35
CA ASN A 101 2.01 20.60 19.51
C ASN A 101 0.59 21.16 19.34
N LEU A 102 0.48 22.41 18.86
CA LEU A 102 -0.82 23.01 18.52
C LEU A 102 -1.57 22.18 17.48
N LEU A 103 -0.89 21.81 16.38
CA LEU A 103 -1.46 20.98 15.33
C LEU A 103 -1.89 19.61 15.86
N SER A 104 -1.08 19.00 16.74
CA SER A 104 -1.42 17.72 17.36
C SER A 104 -2.66 17.82 18.25
N ALA A 105 -2.85 18.94 18.95
CA ALA A 105 -4.05 19.18 19.76
C ALA A 105 -5.30 19.27 18.87
N HIS A 106 -5.25 20.07 17.80
CA HIS A 106 -6.36 20.20 16.86
C HIS A 106 -6.66 18.90 16.09
N VAL A 107 -5.63 18.12 15.73
CA VAL A 107 -5.83 16.79 15.13
C VAL A 107 -6.53 15.86 16.13
N SER A 108 -6.14 15.89 17.40
CA SER A 108 -6.77 15.07 18.45
C SER A 108 -8.23 15.45 18.64
N GLU A 109 -8.53 16.75 18.68
CA GLU A 109 -9.91 17.27 18.74
C GLU A 109 -10.74 16.80 17.54
N ALA A 110 -10.20 16.90 16.33
CA ALA A 110 -10.87 16.43 15.12
C ALA A 110 -11.13 14.91 15.16
N MET A 111 -10.17 14.12 15.65
CA MET A 111 -10.30 12.66 15.75
C MET A 111 -11.42 12.24 16.71
N GLU A 112 -11.66 13.01 17.77
CA GLU A 112 -12.78 12.78 18.69
C GLU A 112 -14.11 13.26 18.09
N ALA A 113 -14.14 14.45 17.48
CA ALA A 113 -15.33 14.99 16.82
C ALA A 113 -15.85 14.08 15.70
N PHE A 114 -14.95 13.38 14.99
CA PHE A 114 -15.28 12.47 13.90
C PHE A 114 -15.07 10.99 14.23
N SER A 115 -15.14 10.63 15.51
CA SER A 115 -14.90 9.26 16.00
C SER A 115 -15.82 8.20 15.37
N CYS A 116 -17.03 8.56 14.95
CA CYS A 116 -17.96 7.67 14.24
C CYS A 116 -17.48 7.27 12.83
N LEU A 117 -16.52 8.01 12.26
CA LEU A 117 -15.97 7.77 10.91
C LEU A 117 -14.69 6.95 10.92
N ARG A 118 -14.27 6.36 12.05
CA ARG A 118 -13.02 5.57 12.18
C ARG A 118 -12.90 4.46 11.13
N ASN A 119 -14.02 3.86 10.72
CA ASN A 119 -14.06 2.81 9.69
C ASN A 119 -14.10 3.35 8.25
N GLN A 120 -14.37 4.64 8.07
CA GLN A 120 -14.41 5.31 6.77
C GLN A 120 -13.17 6.20 6.60
N ARG A 121 -11.98 5.58 6.59
CA ARG A 121 -10.69 6.29 6.58
C ARG A 121 -10.60 7.45 5.56
N PRO A 122 -11.04 7.31 4.29
CA PRO A 122 -10.99 8.42 3.33
C PRO A 122 -11.89 9.59 3.71
N VAL A 123 -13.06 9.31 4.31
CA VAL A 123 -14.01 10.33 4.77
C VAL A 123 -13.47 11.01 6.02
N LEU A 124 -12.98 10.23 6.99
CA LEU A 124 -12.33 10.74 8.20
C LEU A 124 -11.18 11.69 7.86
N ARG A 125 -10.26 11.28 6.97
CA ARG A 125 -9.13 12.11 6.54
C ARG A 125 -9.59 13.46 5.98
N ARG A 126 -10.64 13.45 5.16
CA ARG A 126 -11.19 14.67 4.58
C ARG A 126 -11.85 15.56 5.62
N LYS A 127 -12.60 14.99 6.57
CA LYS A 127 -13.21 15.74 7.68
C LYS A 127 -12.17 16.37 8.60
N VAL A 128 -11.11 15.63 8.95
CA VAL A 128 -9.97 16.18 9.71
C VAL A 128 -9.29 17.30 8.93
N MET A 129 -9.03 17.13 7.64
CA MET A 129 -8.45 18.19 6.80
C MET A 129 -9.32 19.45 6.79
N SER A 130 -10.64 19.33 6.56
CA SER A 130 -11.56 20.46 6.59
C SER A 130 -11.58 21.14 7.95
N PHE A 131 -11.66 20.38 9.04
CA PHE A 131 -11.64 20.91 10.40
C PHE A 131 -10.36 21.72 10.69
N LEU A 132 -9.19 21.21 10.29
CA LEU A 132 -7.93 21.94 10.43
C LEU A 132 -7.93 23.25 9.63
N ARG A 133 -8.55 23.27 8.44
CA ARG A 133 -8.68 24.49 7.64
C ARG A 133 -9.64 25.50 8.27
N ASP A 134 -10.72 25.03 8.88
CA ASP A 134 -11.68 25.88 9.60
C ASP A 134 -11.00 26.58 10.80
N LEU A 135 -10.01 25.92 11.40
CA LEU A 135 -9.13 26.49 12.43
C LEU A 135 -7.98 27.37 11.88
N GLY A 136 -7.93 27.59 10.56
CA GLY A 136 -6.96 28.47 9.91
C GLY A 136 -5.64 27.81 9.51
N HIS A 137 -5.50 26.48 9.62
CA HIS A 137 -4.31 25.80 9.10
C HIS A 137 -4.35 25.71 7.58
N ASN A 138 -3.20 25.87 6.92
CA ASN A 138 -3.04 25.49 5.50
C ASN A 138 -2.89 23.96 5.40
N ALA A 139 -3.99 23.25 5.68
CA ALA A 139 -4.08 21.81 5.55
C ALA A 139 -4.58 21.39 4.15
N ALA A 140 -4.08 20.27 3.64
CA ALA A 140 -4.55 19.65 2.41
C ALA A 140 -4.35 18.14 2.44
N ILE A 141 -5.09 17.42 1.58
CA ILE A 141 -4.85 16.00 1.33
C ILE A 141 -3.74 15.88 0.30
N CYS A 142 -2.68 15.15 0.66
CA CYS A 142 -1.64 14.72 -0.25
C CYS A 142 -1.88 13.29 -0.68
N LYS A 143 -1.86 13.07 -2.00
CA LYS A 143 -1.98 11.75 -2.62
C LYS A 143 -0.69 11.43 -3.34
N THR A 144 0.11 10.53 -2.79
CA THR A 144 1.31 9.99 -3.44
C THR A 144 0.93 8.87 -4.38
N LYS A 145 1.62 8.82 -5.52
CA LYS A 145 1.57 7.70 -6.47
C LYS A 145 2.96 7.46 -7.02
N TRP A 146 3.36 6.21 -7.12
CA TRP A 146 4.64 5.82 -7.72
C TRP A 146 4.44 4.58 -8.57
N GLU A 147 5.14 4.56 -9.70
CA GLU A 147 5.13 3.44 -10.63
C GLU A 147 6.13 2.36 -10.20
N SER A 148 5.98 1.18 -10.78
CA SER A 148 6.97 0.13 -10.64
C SER A 148 8.29 0.56 -11.27
N SER A 149 9.41 0.26 -10.60
CA SER A 149 10.72 0.41 -11.24
C SER A 149 10.98 -0.76 -12.18
N GLY A 150 11.57 -0.51 -13.35
CA GLY A 150 12.12 -1.57 -14.20
C GLY A 150 13.03 -2.49 -13.37
N GLY A 151 12.89 -3.81 -13.56
CA GLY A 151 13.59 -4.83 -12.77
C GLY A 151 12.91 -5.24 -11.45
N GLY A 152 11.63 -4.89 -11.22
CA GLY A 152 10.80 -5.46 -10.16
C GLY A 152 11.14 -5.07 -8.70
N SER A 153 12.17 -4.25 -8.48
CA SER A 153 12.67 -3.89 -7.14
C SER A 153 11.66 -3.05 -6.31
N LEU A 154 10.88 -2.19 -6.97
CA LEU A 154 9.81 -1.39 -6.37
C LEU A 154 8.47 -1.70 -7.05
N THR A 155 7.49 -2.12 -6.26
CA THR A 155 6.11 -2.31 -6.74
C THR A 155 5.34 -0.99 -6.75
N ALA A 156 4.49 -0.81 -7.77
CA ALA A 156 3.62 0.35 -7.89
C ALA A 156 2.70 0.50 -6.66
N GLY A 157 2.35 1.73 -6.32
CA GLY A 157 1.53 1.99 -5.15
C GLY A 157 1.06 3.43 -5.04
N GLY A 158 0.18 3.66 -4.06
CA GLY A 158 -0.29 4.99 -3.74
C GLY A 158 -0.69 5.09 -2.28
N TYR A 159 -0.66 6.31 -1.75
CA TYR A 159 -0.99 6.57 -0.36
C TYR A 159 -1.62 7.95 -0.18
N GLU A 160 -2.45 8.10 0.85
CA GLU A 160 -3.10 9.37 1.18
C GLU A 160 -2.81 9.76 2.62
N PHE A 161 -2.38 11.00 2.81
CA PHE A 161 -2.14 11.62 4.12
C PHE A 161 -2.55 13.09 4.09
N ILE A 162 -2.52 13.75 5.23
CA ILE A 162 -2.76 15.19 5.34
C ILE A 162 -1.40 15.87 5.48
N ASP A 163 -1.19 16.96 4.76
CA ASP A 163 -0.06 17.85 5.02
C ASP A 163 -0.55 19.20 5.55
N VAL A 164 0.29 19.85 6.34
CA VAL A 164 0.05 21.20 6.84
C VAL A 164 1.29 22.04 6.61
N VAL A 165 1.13 23.17 5.92
CA VAL A 165 2.22 24.09 5.60
C VAL A 165 2.13 25.31 6.49
N GLN A 166 3.13 25.52 7.35
CA GLN A 166 3.27 26.71 8.17
C GLN A 166 4.27 27.65 7.49
N SER A 167 3.80 28.81 7.02
CA SER A 167 4.69 29.89 6.60
C SER A 167 5.23 30.59 7.85
N LYS A 168 6.56 30.62 8.01
CA LYS A 168 7.25 31.41 9.03
C LYS A 168 7.75 32.74 8.48
N SER A 169 8.07 32.76 7.18
CA SER A 169 8.50 33.93 6.40
C SER A 169 8.14 33.70 4.93
N SER A 170 8.39 34.70 4.08
CA SER A 170 8.24 34.60 2.61
C SER A 170 9.09 33.48 2.00
N THR A 171 10.22 33.14 2.63
CA THR A 171 11.18 32.13 2.16
C THR A 171 11.24 30.85 2.99
N LEU A 172 10.72 30.86 4.23
CA LEU A 172 10.79 29.73 5.15
C LEU A 172 9.40 29.16 5.41
N GLN A 173 9.20 27.91 4.98
CA GLN A 173 7.98 27.14 5.20
C GLN A 173 8.33 25.84 5.89
N ASN A 174 7.64 25.56 6.99
CA ASN A 174 7.69 24.26 7.64
C ASN A 174 6.54 23.41 7.11
N ARG A 175 6.84 22.18 6.68
CA ARG A 175 5.84 21.21 6.26
C ARG A 175 5.71 20.12 7.32
N TYR A 176 4.47 19.91 7.76
CA TYR A 176 4.12 18.85 8.69
C TYR A 176 3.31 17.79 7.96
N VAL A 177 3.58 16.53 8.28
CA VAL A 177 2.81 15.37 7.84
C VAL A 177 1.90 14.95 8.99
N VAL A 178 0.64 14.70 8.65
CA VAL A 178 -0.38 14.17 9.54
C VAL A 178 -0.90 12.86 8.96
N ASP A 179 -0.62 11.76 9.66
CA ASP A 179 -1.10 10.43 9.31
C ASP A 179 -1.97 9.87 10.45
N LEU A 180 -3.22 9.56 10.13
CA LEU A 180 -4.24 9.18 11.12
C LEU A 180 -4.16 7.69 11.52
N ASP A 181 -3.32 6.90 10.85
CA ASP A 181 -3.19 5.47 11.09
C ASP A 181 -1.75 5.00 10.83
N PHE A 182 -0.80 5.69 11.45
CA PHE A 182 0.63 5.58 11.17
C PHE A 182 1.24 4.25 11.64
N ALA A 183 1.04 3.88 12.91
CA ALA A 183 1.65 2.69 13.49
C ALA A 183 1.25 1.39 12.75
N SER A 184 0.00 1.28 12.30
CA SER A 184 -0.47 0.10 11.56
C SER A 184 0.23 -0.07 10.19
N GLN A 185 0.81 1.01 9.64
CA GLN A 185 1.64 0.96 8.43
C GLN A 185 2.94 0.18 8.62
N PHE A 186 3.27 -0.32 9.81
CA PHE A 186 4.48 -1.09 10.09
C PHE A 186 4.24 -2.47 10.70
N GLU A 187 2.98 -2.89 10.88
CA GLU A 187 2.66 -4.24 11.37
C GLU A 187 3.19 -5.34 10.44
N ILE A 188 3.89 -6.32 10.98
CA ILE A 188 4.43 -7.47 10.23
C ILE A 188 3.93 -8.77 10.83
N ALA A 189 3.89 -9.83 10.02
CA ALA A 189 3.58 -11.16 10.51
C ALA A 189 4.73 -11.69 11.38
N ARG A 190 4.38 -12.35 12.50
CA ARG A 190 5.34 -12.98 13.42
C ARG A 190 6.47 -12.02 13.86
N PRO A 191 6.17 -10.86 14.46
CA PRO A 191 7.21 -9.93 14.90
C PRO A 191 8.03 -10.51 16.06
N THR A 192 9.29 -10.11 16.20
CA THR A 192 10.07 -10.35 17.42
C THR A 192 9.55 -9.47 18.56
N SER A 193 9.83 -9.86 19.82
CA SER A 193 9.46 -9.06 20.99
C SER A 193 10.11 -7.67 20.98
N GLN A 194 11.34 -7.57 20.48
CA GLN A 194 12.05 -6.31 20.33
C GLN A 194 11.38 -5.40 19.29
N PHE A 195 10.99 -5.95 18.13
CA PHE A 195 10.27 -5.18 17.13
C PHE A 195 8.90 -4.70 17.64
N LEU A 196 8.18 -5.54 18.40
CA LEU A 196 6.90 -5.14 19.01
C LEU A 196 7.05 -3.96 19.96
N LYS A 197 8.13 -3.90 20.75
CA LYS A 197 8.40 -2.75 21.63
C LYS A 197 8.55 -1.46 20.82
N LEU A 198 9.35 -1.50 19.76
CA LEU A 198 9.51 -0.36 18.85
C LEU A 198 8.20 0.02 18.15
N LEU A 199 7.41 -0.96 17.71
CA LEU A 199 6.12 -0.70 17.08
C LEU A 199 5.15 -0.02 18.04
N HIS A 200 5.12 -0.45 19.31
CA HIS A 200 4.25 0.14 20.33
C HIS A 200 4.71 1.51 20.82
N SER A 201 5.96 1.92 20.61
CA SER A 201 6.41 3.28 20.90
C SER A 201 5.98 4.28 19.83
N LEU A 202 5.55 3.82 18.65
CA LEU A 202 5.04 4.69 17.60
C LEU A 202 3.67 5.28 17.94
N PRO A 203 3.42 6.56 17.61
CA PRO A 203 2.11 7.14 17.77
C PRO A 203 1.14 6.55 16.73
N ARG A 204 -0.10 6.25 17.16
CA ARG A 204 -1.16 5.80 16.24
C ARG A 204 -1.51 6.88 15.22
N VAL A 205 -1.59 8.12 15.67
CA VAL A 205 -1.74 9.31 14.82
C VAL A 205 -0.40 10.05 14.83
N PHE A 206 0.28 10.08 13.70
CA PHE A 206 1.53 10.82 13.57
C PHE A 206 1.25 12.27 13.18
N VAL A 207 1.89 13.19 13.89
CA VAL A 207 2.00 14.62 13.53
C VAL A 207 3.47 14.98 13.69
N GLY A 208 4.13 15.44 12.64
CA GLY A 208 5.56 15.75 12.69
C GLY A 208 6.11 16.27 11.37
N ARG A 209 7.39 16.65 11.36
CA ARG A 209 8.05 17.17 10.15
C ARG A 209 8.51 16.04 9.25
N SER A 210 8.79 16.37 7.99
CA SER A 210 9.29 15.44 6.98
C SER A 210 10.60 14.75 7.40
N GLU A 211 11.49 15.47 8.06
CA GLU A 211 12.83 14.98 8.42
C GLU A 211 12.73 13.91 9.52
N ASP A 212 11.91 14.20 10.55
CA ASP A 212 11.64 13.30 11.66
C ASP A 212 10.95 12.03 11.15
N LEU A 213 9.94 12.18 10.27
CA LEU A 213 9.23 11.07 9.66
C LEU A 213 10.15 10.18 8.81
N LYS A 214 10.99 10.78 7.95
CA LYS A 214 11.94 10.04 7.10
C LYS A 214 12.87 9.17 7.92
N THR A 215 13.31 9.69 9.06
CA THR A 215 14.20 9.01 9.99
C THR A 215 13.50 7.87 10.71
N ILE A 216 12.31 8.11 11.26
CA ILE A 216 11.48 7.07 11.90
C ILE A 216 11.18 5.93 10.93
N VAL A 217 10.73 6.24 9.71
CA VAL A 217 10.40 5.26 8.66
C VAL A 217 11.62 4.38 8.35
N ARG A 218 12.82 4.97 8.27
CA ARG A 218 14.08 4.23 8.09
C ARG A 218 14.34 3.26 9.24
N SER A 219 14.33 3.76 10.47
CA SER A 219 14.63 2.97 11.66
C SER A 219 13.70 1.77 11.81
N ILE A 220 12.38 1.98 11.68
CA ILE A 220 11.41 0.89 11.83
C ILE A 220 11.43 -0.09 10.64
N SER A 221 11.70 0.37 9.42
CA SER A 221 11.85 -0.54 8.26
C SER A 221 13.06 -1.47 8.46
N ASN A 222 14.17 -0.94 8.97
CA ASN A 222 15.36 -1.72 9.27
C ASN A 222 15.11 -2.72 10.41
N ALA A 223 14.39 -2.30 11.46
CA ALA A 223 13.98 -3.20 12.53
C ALA A 223 13.03 -4.31 12.04
N ALA A 224 12.13 -4.01 11.11
CA ALA A 224 11.25 -5.00 10.48
C ALA A 224 12.05 -6.02 9.67
N LYS A 225 13.03 -5.57 8.87
CA LYS A 225 13.98 -6.44 8.14
C LYS A 225 14.68 -7.41 9.09
N ARG A 226 15.26 -6.89 10.18
CA ARG A 226 15.94 -7.72 11.20
C ARG A 226 15.00 -8.72 11.88
N SER A 227 13.78 -8.28 12.22
CA SER A 227 12.77 -9.14 12.85
C SER A 227 12.40 -10.33 11.97
N LEU A 228 12.13 -10.09 10.68
CA LEU A 228 11.77 -11.16 9.75
C LEU A 228 12.96 -12.07 9.45
N LYS A 229 14.14 -11.49 9.21
CA LYS A 229 15.38 -12.25 8.98
C LYS A 229 15.71 -13.20 10.12
N SER A 230 15.54 -12.75 11.38
CA SER A 230 15.76 -13.59 12.57
C SER A 230 14.81 -14.79 12.69
N ARG A 231 13.73 -14.79 11.91
CA ARG A 231 12.73 -15.86 11.82
C ARG A 231 12.74 -16.57 10.47
N GLU A 232 13.80 -16.39 9.68
CA GLU A 232 13.94 -16.99 8.34
C GLU A 232 12.80 -16.59 7.38
N LEU A 233 12.27 -15.38 7.56
CA LEU A 233 11.25 -14.78 6.69
C LEU A 233 11.86 -13.64 5.89
N SER A 234 11.50 -13.57 4.61
CA SER A 234 11.91 -12.46 3.74
C SER A 234 10.99 -11.24 3.91
N LEU A 235 11.55 -10.03 3.74
CA LEU A 235 10.83 -8.76 3.95
C LEU A 235 10.00 -8.43 2.70
N PRO A 236 8.65 -8.44 2.76
CA PRO A 236 7.82 -8.23 1.57
C PRO A 236 8.07 -6.86 0.92
N PRO A 237 7.88 -6.70 -0.41
CA PRO A 237 8.21 -5.47 -1.14
C PRO A 237 7.61 -4.21 -0.54
N TRP A 238 6.34 -4.27 -0.10
CA TRP A 238 5.62 -3.14 0.50
C TRP A 238 6.07 -2.77 1.93
N ARG A 239 6.99 -3.53 2.51
CA ARG A 239 7.63 -3.23 3.81
C ARG A 239 9.10 -2.82 3.66
N LYS A 240 9.66 -2.88 2.44
CA LYS A 240 11.00 -2.36 2.17
C LYS A 240 11.04 -0.85 2.41
N ASN A 241 12.18 -0.33 2.86
CA ASN A 241 12.29 1.08 3.23
C ASN A 241 11.92 2.01 2.07
N ARG A 242 12.40 1.74 0.85
CA ARG A 242 12.09 2.53 -0.35
C ARG A 242 10.58 2.67 -0.59
N TYR A 243 9.85 1.55 -0.51
CA TYR A 243 8.38 1.57 -0.66
C TYR A 243 7.73 2.38 0.46
N MET A 244 8.16 2.17 1.70
CA MET A 244 7.61 2.88 2.85
C MET A 244 7.88 4.39 2.78
N GLN A 245 9.06 4.83 2.36
CA GLN A 245 9.36 6.25 2.15
C GLN A 245 8.45 6.86 1.07
N ASN A 246 8.19 6.16 -0.03
CA ASN A 246 7.35 6.68 -1.11
C ASN A 246 5.92 6.99 -0.70
N LYS A 247 5.38 6.33 0.34
CA LYS A 247 4.06 6.66 0.91
C LYS A 247 3.93 8.15 1.26
N TRP A 248 4.97 8.75 1.84
CA TRP A 248 4.94 10.14 2.30
C TRP A 248 5.80 11.10 1.47
N PHE A 249 6.80 10.57 0.75
CA PHE A 249 7.81 11.37 0.04
C PHE A 249 7.83 11.16 -1.48
N GLY A 250 6.99 10.26 -2.02
CA GLY A 250 6.87 10.07 -3.46
C GLY A 250 6.24 11.29 -4.17
N PRO A 251 6.22 11.31 -5.51
CA PRO A 251 5.48 12.30 -6.28
C PRO A 251 4.02 12.35 -5.82
N TYR A 252 3.50 13.55 -5.58
CA TYR A 252 2.18 13.71 -4.99
C TYR A 252 1.37 14.84 -5.61
N ARG A 253 0.05 14.69 -5.53
CA ARG A 253 -0.92 15.77 -5.77
C ARG A 253 -1.47 16.28 -4.44
N ARG A 254 -1.52 17.60 -4.28
CA ARG A 254 -2.05 18.28 -3.10
C ARG A 254 -3.42 18.86 -3.40
N THR A 255 -4.43 18.51 -2.61
CA THR A 255 -5.83 18.89 -2.87
C THR A 255 -6.50 19.44 -1.61
N VAL A 256 -7.25 20.53 -1.75
CA VAL A 256 -8.03 21.17 -0.66
C VAL A 256 -9.53 20.93 -0.80
N ASN A 257 -9.94 20.11 -1.77
CA ASN A 257 -11.34 19.92 -2.11
C ASN A 257 -12.07 19.17 -0.98
N PRO A 258 -13.18 19.73 -0.45
CA PRO A 258 -13.96 19.12 0.62
C PRO A 258 -14.83 17.95 0.13
N SER A 259 -14.90 17.71 -1.18
CA SER A 259 -15.48 16.51 -1.80
C SER A 259 -14.38 15.65 -2.44
N PRO A 260 -14.56 14.32 -2.50
CA PRO A 260 -13.72 13.50 -3.37
C PRO A 260 -13.96 13.95 -4.81
N GLU A 261 -12.90 14.35 -5.50
CA GLU A 261 -12.90 14.33 -6.96
C GLU A 261 -13.15 12.89 -7.41
N ILE A 262 -14.40 12.59 -7.75
CA ILE A 262 -14.70 11.53 -8.69
C ILE A 262 -14.33 12.14 -10.04
N THR A 263 -13.04 12.16 -10.37
CA THR A 263 -12.68 12.22 -11.78
C THR A 263 -13.10 10.87 -12.36
N PRO A 264 -14.11 10.78 -13.24
CA PRO A 264 -14.18 9.62 -14.10
C PRO A 264 -12.89 9.67 -14.92
N SER A 265 -11.93 8.78 -14.64
CA SER A 265 -11.09 8.32 -15.74
C SER A 265 -12.08 7.75 -16.74
N VAL A 266 -12.21 8.40 -17.90
CA VAL A 266 -13.07 7.95 -18.98
C VAL A 266 -12.40 6.73 -19.63
N ASP A 267 -12.14 5.70 -18.86
CA ASP A 267 -12.08 4.34 -19.37
C ASP A 267 -13.46 3.76 -19.13
N VAL A 268 -14.28 3.88 -20.17
CA VAL A 268 -15.54 3.16 -20.27
C VAL A 268 -15.18 1.67 -20.32
N VAL A 269 -14.97 1.05 -19.15
CA VAL A 269 -14.99 -0.40 -19.04
C VAL A 269 -16.44 -0.81 -19.24
N LYS A 270 -16.77 -1.12 -20.50
CA LYS A 270 -18.04 -1.70 -20.88
C LYS A 270 -18.10 -3.11 -20.33
N CYS A 271 -18.52 -3.25 -19.07
CA CYS A 271 -18.91 -4.53 -18.52
C CYS A 271 -20.10 -5.05 -19.33
N ARG A 272 -19.84 -5.93 -20.31
CA ARG A 272 -20.89 -6.74 -20.92
C ARG A 272 -21.31 -7.76 -19.87
N CYS A 273 -22.51 -7.60 -19.34
CA CYS A 273 -23.18 -8.69 -18.63
C CYS A 273 -23.44 -9.80 -19.65
N VAL A 274 -22.64 -10.87 -19.58
CA VAL A 274 -22.98 -12.15 -20.22
C VAL A 274 -23.98 -12.85 -19.32
N GLY A 275 -25.27 -12.63 -19.60
CA GLY A 275 -26.33 -13.49 -19.08
C GLY A 275 -26.33 -14.80 -19.87
N PHE A 276 -26.46 -15.93 -19.17
CA PHE A 276 -26.81 -17.18 -19.81
C PHE A 276 -28.28 -17.13 -20.18
N ASP A 277 -28.60 -17.13 -21.48
CA ASP A 277 -29.97 -17.29 -21.95
C ASP A 277 -30.42 -18.74 -21.70
N ASP A 278 -31.24 -18.93 -20.67
CA ASP A 278 -31.98 -20.19 -20.45
C ASP A 278 -33.04 -20.33 -21.55
N THR A 279 -32.69 -21.07 -22.59
CA THR A 279 -33.61 -21.48 -23.65
C THR A 279 -34.50 -22.62 -23.16
N VAL A 280 -35.46 -22.32 -22.28
CA VAL A 280 -36.58 -23.23 -22.02
C VAL A 280 -37.78 -22.80 -22.85
N ASN A 281 -37.89 -23.47 -23.99
CA ASN A 281 -39.03 -23.46 -24.89
C ASN A 281 -40.28 -23.96 -24.13
N GLY A 282 -41.28 -23.08 -23.95
CA GLY A 282 -42.49 -23.43 -23.21
C GLY A 282 -43.64 -22.45 -23.46
N ARG A 283 -44.25 -22.56 -24.63
CA ARG A 283 -45.54 -21.91 -24.96
C ARG A 283 -46.60 -22.25 -23.92
N LEU A 284 -47.16 -21.24 -23.25
CA LEU A 284 -48.55 -21.25 -22.79
C LEU A 284 -49.14 -19.85 -22.93
N PHE A 285 -49.96 -19.67 -23.98
CA PHE A 285 -50.93 -18.58 -24.07
C PHE A 285 -52.06 -18.87 -23.09
N VAL A 286 -52.41 -17.91 -22.23
CA VAL A 286 -53.81 -17.68 -21.84
C VAL A 286 -54.03 -16.17 -21.73
N ARG A 287 -54.95 -15.68 -22.57
CA ARG A 287 -55.54 -14.35 -22.54
C ARG A 287 -56.86 -14.41 -21.77
N THR A 288 -57.29 -13.24 -21.28
CA THR A 288 -58.62 -12.81 -20.81
C THR A 288 -58.78 -12.81 -19.28
N ARG A 289 -59.36 -11.79 -18.65
CA ARG A 289 -60.01 -10.56 -19.14
C ARG A 289 -59.83 -9.46 -18.10
#